data_AF-A0A9E1NBW0-F1
#
_entry.id   AF-A0A9E1NBW0-F1
#
_cell.length_a   1.000
_cell.length_b   1.000
_cell.length_c   1.000
_cell.angle_alpha   90.00
_cell.angle_beta   90.00
_cell.angle_gamma   90.00
#
_symmetry.space_group_name_H-M   'P 1'
#
loop_
_entity.id
_entity.type
_entity.pdbx_description
1 polymer ?
#
loop_
_entity_poly.entity_id
_entity_poly.type
_entity_poly.pdbx_seq_one_letter_code
_entity_poly.pdbx_strand_id
1 'polypeptide(L)'
;MTDKPIDDVSGVVTTGHEWDGIRELDTPMPRWWLWTYYACVIWAIGYWIAMPAWPLVSDYTRGVLGHSQRAQLSGEIAAVKAGQADLTARTAKASLAEIKADA
;
A
#
# COMPACT_ATOMS: atom_id res chain seq x y z
N MET A 1 -23.07 29.29 29.57
CA MET A 1 -22.03 28.37 29.12
C MET A 1 -22.05 27.22 30.09
N THR A 2 -22.29 25.99 29.64
CA THR A 2 -22.28 24.82 30.53
C THR A 2 -20.84 24.62 30.98
N ASP A 3 -20.58 24.71 32.28
CA ASP A 3 -19.25 24.43 32.82
C ASP A 3 -18.91 22.97 32.49
N LYS A 4 -17.91 22.78 31.62
CA LYS A 4 -17.46 21.44 31.24
C LYS A 4 -16.72 20.81 32.42
N PRO A 5 -16.99 19.54 32.78
CA PRO A 5 -16.30 18.87 33.90
C PRO A 5 -14.79 18.77 33.63
N ILE A 6 -13.99 19.02 34.67
CA ILE A 6 -12.53 18.82 34.65
C ILE A 6 -12.23 17.44 35.22
N ASP A 7 -11.31 16.72 34.59
CA ASP A 7 -10.83 15.44 35.09
C ASP A 7 -9.84 15.62 36.26
N ASP A 8 -10.06 14.90 37.36
CA ASP A 8 -9.32 15.09 38.61
C ASP A 8 -7.84 14.65 38.53
N VAL A 9 -7.52 13.72 37.62
CA VAL A 9 -6.17 13.15 37.50
C VAL A 9 -5.33 13.97 36.52
N SER A 10 -5.87 14.23 35.33
CA SER A 10 -5.16 14.94 34.26
C SER A 10 -5.27 16.46 34.34
N GLY A 11 -6.27 16.99 35.05
CA GLY A 11 -6.60 18.42 35.08
C GLY A 11 -7.13 18.95 33.74
N VAL A 12 -7.46 18.06 32.80
CA VAL A 12 -7.94 18.43 31.46
C VAL A 12 -9.47 18.46 31.45
N VAL A 13 -10.03 19.38 30.67
CA VAL A 13 -11.48 19.47 30.45
C VAL A 13 -11.98 18.26 29.67
N THR A 14 -13.12 17.71 30.08
CA THR A 14 -13.76 16.59 29.38
C THR A 14 -14.75 17.07 28.32
N THR A 15 -15.15 16.18 27.41
CA THR A 15 -16.10 16.49 26.32
C THR A 15 -17.54 16.71 26.81
N GLY A 16 -17.84 16.42 28.08
CA GLY A 16 -19.13 16.69 28.73
C GLY A 16 -20.14 15.55 28.73
N HIS A 17 -19.82 14.42 28.09
CA HIS A 17 -20.63 13.20 28.15
C HIS A 17 -19.90 12.10 28.91
N GLU A 18 -20.66 11.25 29.60
CA GLU A 18 -20.17 10.06 30.28
C GLU A 18 -20.83 8.82 29.67
N TRP A 19 -20.02 7.81 29.42
CA TRP A 19 -20.43 6.54 28.85
C TRP A 19 -19.96 5.42 29.77
N ASP A 20 -20.87 4.87 30.58
CA ASP A 20 -20.58 3.75 31.48
C ASP A 20 -19.36 4.00 32.40
N GLY A 21 -19.33 5.17 33.05
CA GLY A 21 -18.20 5.58 33.90
C GLY A 21 -16.99 6.14 33.14
N ILE A 22 -16.96 6.09 31.80
CA ILE A 22 -15.87 6.62 30.97
C ILE A 22 -16.19 8.03 30.50
N ARG A 23 -15.21 8.94 30.62
CA ARG A 23 -15.26 10.31 30.10
C ARG A 23 -14.07 10.55 29.18
N GLU A 24 -14.26 11.36 28.14
CA GLU A 24 -13.22 11.65 27.16
C GLU A 24 -12.55 13.00 27.45
N LEU A 25 -11.22 13.05 27.37
CA LEU A 25 -10.44 14.28 27.54
C LEU A 25 -10.44 15.10 26.23
N ASP A 26 -10.66 16.40 26.35
CA ASP A 26 -10.60 17.37 25.24
C ASP A 26 -9.15 17.86 25.05
N THR A 27 -8.24 16.93 24.78
CA THR A 27 -6.83 17.24 24.51
C THR A 27 -6.59 17.49 23.01
N PRO A 28 -5.74 18.46 22.63
CA PRO A 28 -5.33 18.60 21.24
C PRO A 28 -4.53 17.37 20.79
N MET A 29 -4.66 17.00 19.52
CA MET A 29 -3.87 15.92 18.93
C MET A 29 -2.36 16.19 19.05
N PRO A 30 -1.53 15.17 19.32
CA PRO A 30 -0.08 15.35 19.39
C PRO A 30 0.50 15.94 18.09
N ARG A 31 1.35 16.97 18.21
CA ARG A 31 1.91 17.66 17.04
C ARG A 31 2.70 16.73 16.12
N TRP A 32 3.48 15.81 16.68
CA TRP A 32 4.25 14.83 15.90
C TRP A 32 3.34 13.89 15.09
N TRP A 33 2.16 13.56 15.63
CA TRP A 33 1.17 12.74 14.94
C TRP A 33 0.59 13.50 13.75
N LEU A 34 0.24 14.78 13.94
CA LEU A 34 -0.23 15.64 12.84
C LEU A 34 0.81 15.77 11.73
N TRP A 35 2.09 15.99 12.07
CA TRP A 35 3.16 16.04 11.08
C TRP A 35 3.27 14.75 10.27
N THR A 36 3.16 13.59 10.95
CA THR A 36 3.19 12.28 10.29
C THR A 36 1.99 12.11 9.36
N TYR A 37 0.79 12.49 9.81
CA TYR A 37 -0.42 12.47 8.98
C TYR A 37 -0.25 13.33 7.71
N TYR A 38 0.23 14.57 7.85
CA TYR A 38 0.47 15.45 6.70
C TYR A 38 1.58 14.93 5.78
N ALA A 39 2.62 14.30 6.31
CA ALA A 39 3.65 13.65 5.51
C ALA A 39 3.06 12.52 4.63
N CYS A 40 2.16 11.70 5.18
CA CYS A 40 1.45 10.68 4.41
C CYS A 40 0.57 11.28 3.31
N VAL A 41 -0.10 12.41 3.57
CA VAL A 41 -0.91 13.11 2.55
C VAL A 41 -0.02 13.62 1.42
N ILE A 42 1.09 14.28 1.74
CA ILE A 42 2.05 14.78 0.75
C ILE A 42 2.63 13.61 -0.07
N TRP A 43 2.98 12.51 0.60
CA TRP A 43 3.48 11.30 -0.06
C TRP A 43 2.44 10.71 -1.02
N ALA A 44 1.18 10.61 -0.62
CA ALA A 44 0.11 10.10 -1.46
C ALA A 44 -0.07 10.97 -2.72
N ILE A 45 -0.06 12.30 -2.57
CA ILE A 45 -0.15 13.24 -3.70
C ILE A 45 1.06 13.05 -4.64
N GLY A 46 2.27 13.00 -4.09
CA GLY A 46 3.49 12.76 -4.87
C GLY A 46 3.44 11.43 -5.61
N TYR A 47 2.94 10.38 -4.97
CA TYR A 47 2.81 9.05 -5.56
C TYR A 47 1.78 9.02 -6.69
N TRP A 48 0.65 9.73 -6.56
CA TRP A 48 -0.33 9.87 -7.65
C TRP A 48 0.23 10.57 -8.89
N ILE A 49 1.17 11.51 -8.71
CA ILE A 49 1.85 12.18 -9.83
C ILE A 49 2.90 11.24 -10.44
N ALA A 50 3.64 10.51 -9.60
CA ALA A 50 4.72 9.62 -10.04
C ALA A 50 4.19 8.38 -10.78
N MET A 51 3.09 7.79 -10.31
CA MET A 51 2.65 6.44 -10.65
C MET A 51 1.22 6.41 -11.22
N PRO A 52 0.82 5.30 -11.88
CA PRO A 52 -0.56 5.05 -12.23
C PRO A 52 -1.51 5.13 -11.03
N ALA A 53 -2.60 5.89 -11.11
CA ALA A 53 -3.43 6.16 -9.91
C ALA A 53 -4.95 6.25 -10.14
N TRP A 54 -5.46 7.23 -10.89
CA TRP A 54 -6.89 7.54 -10.93
C TRP A 54 -7.55 6.91 -12.16
N PRO A 55 -8.62 6.11 -12.00
CA PRO A 55 -9.42 5.65 -13.14
C PRO A 55 -10.23 6.81 -13.72
N LEU A 56 -10.18 6.95 -15.03
CA LEU A 56 -11.00 7.84 -15.84
C LEU A 56 -12.05 6.98 -16.58
N VAL A 57 -12.99 7.62 -17.27
CA VAL A 57 -14.07 6.93 -18.00
C VAL A 57 -13.53 5.90 -19.01
N SER A 58 -12.37 6.18 -19.62
CA SER A 58 -11.79 5.34 -20.68
C SER A 58 -10.31 4.99 -20.49
N ASP A 59 -9.62 5.54 -19.49
CA ASP A 59 -8.19 5.30 -19.23
C ASP A 59 -7.87 5.55 -17.74
N TYR A 60 -6.61 5.75 -17.38
CA TYR A 60 -6.17 6.16 -16.05
C TYR A 60 -5.02 7.17 -16.12
N THR A 61 -4.78 7.90 -15.03
CA THR A 61 -3.60 8.77 -14.93
C THR A 61 -2.35 7.90 -14.90
N ARG A 62 -1.47 7.96 -15.92
CA ARG A 62 -0.29 7.09 -16.04
C ARG A 62 0.88 7.45 -15.11
N GLY A 63 0.86 8.66 -14.56
CA GLY A 63 1.98 9.24 -13.83
C GLY A 63 3.16 9.63 -14.75
N VAL A 64 4.19 10.23 -14.16
CA VAL A 64 5.36 10.75 -14.91
C VAL A 64 6.50 9.74 -15.06
N LEU A 65 6.52 8.67 -14.28
CA LEU A 65 7.58 7.65 -14.34
C LEU A 65 7.34 6.58 -15.43
N GLY A 66 6.18 6.60 -16.10
CA GLY A 66 5.85 5.66 -17.17
C GLY A 66 5.73 4.21 -16.71
N HIS A 67 5.49 3.96 -15.42
CA HIS A 67 5.43 2.63 -14.86
C HIS A 67 4.22 1.83 -15.39
N SER A 68 4.44 0.57 -15.77
CA SER A 68 3.39 -0.35 -16.23
C SER A 68 3.68 -1.78 -15.76
N GLN A 69 2.83 -2.28 -14.85
CA GLN A 69 2.96 -3.64 -14.33
C GLN A 69 2.89 -4.70 -15.44
N ARG A 70 2.05 -4.48 -16.46
CA ARG A 70 1.93 -5.40 -17.59
C ARG A 70 3.20 -5.46 -18.43
N ALA A 71 3.83 -4.30 -18.68
CA ALA A 71 5.08 -4.24 -19.44
C ALA A 71 6.25 -4.85 -18.64
N GLN A 72 6.28 -4.63 -17.33
CA GLN A 72 7.26 -5.26 -16.47
C GLN A 72 7.10 -6.78 -16.46
N LEU A 73 5.88 -7.27 -16.24
CA LEU A 73 5.57 -8.71 -16.24
C LEU A 73 5.91 -9.38 -17.57
N SER A 74 5.59 -8.76 -18.70
CA SER A 74 5.93 -9.35 -20.01
C SER A 74 7.45 -9.46 -20.21
N GLY A 75 8.22 -8.47 -19.75
CA GLY A 75 9.68 -8.51 -19.74
C GLY A 75 10.23 -9.62 -18.84
N GLU A 76 9.71 -9.75 -17.62
CA GLU A 76 10.11 -10.80 -16.68
C GLU A 76 9.82 -12.20 -17.22
N ILE A 77 8.62 -12.43 -17.79
CA ILE A 77 8.26 -13.70 -18.42
C ILE A 77 9.21 -14.01 -19.59
N ALA A 78 9.55 -13.01 -20.41
CA ALA A 78 10.47 -13.19 -21.53
C ALA A 78 11.88 -13.57 -21.05
N ALA A 79 12.37 -12.91 -20.00
CA ALA A 79 13.66 -13.22 -19.39
C ALA A 79 13.70 -14.64 -18.82
N VAL A 80 12.66 -15.05 -18.09
CA VAL A 80 12.55 -16.43 -17.56
C VAL A 80 12.49 -17.46 -18.69
N LYS A 81 11.70 -17.21 -19.74
CA LYS A 81 11.62 -18.10 -20.91
C LYS A 81 12.97 -18.24 -21.61
N ALA A 82 13.72 -17.14 -21.76
CA ALA A 82 15.05 -17.18 -22.34
C ALA A 82 16.02 -18.01 -21.48
N GLY A 83 16.00 -17.83 -20.15
CA GLY A 83 16.81 -18.62 -19.23
C GLY A 83 16.46 -20.11 -19.20
N GLN A 84 15.20 -20.45 -19.44
CA GLN A 84 14.72 -21.85 -19.48
C GLN A 84 14.74 -22.47 -20.87
N ALA A 85 15.25 -21.77 -21.89
CA ALA A 85 15.12 -22.21 -23.29
C ALA A 85 15.78 -23.58 -23.53
N ASP A 86 16.97 -23.82 -22.98
CA ASP A 86 17.69 -25.09 -23.13
C ASP A 86 16.95 -26.25 -22.44
N LEU A 87 16.57 -26.07 -21.17
CA LEU A 87 15.82 -27.07 -20.41
C LEU A 87 14.50 -27.39 -21.09
N THR A 88 13.77 -26.38 -21.56
CA THR A 88 12.51 -26.57 -22.29
C THR A 88 12.74 -27.36 -23.59
N ALA A 89 13.81 -27.06 -24.33
CA ALA A 89 14.15 -27.77 -25.56
C ALA A 89 14.57 -29.23 -25.32
N ARG A 90 15.28 -29.51 -24.22
CA ARG A 90 15.65 -30.87 -23.79
C ARG A 90 14.40 -31.67 -23.41
N THR A 91 13.55 -31.13 -22.55
CA THR A 91 12.32 -31.79 -22.11
C THR A 91 11.35 -32.02 -23.27
N ALA A 92 11.25 -31.08 -24.22
CA ALA A 92 10.38 -31.23 -25.39
C ALA A 92 10.77 -32.40 -26.33
N LYS A 93 12.04 -32.84 -26.28
CA LYS A 93 12.55 -33.95 -27.09
C LYS A 93 12.61 -35.28 -26.32
N ALA A 94 12.60 -35.25 -24.99
CA ALA A 94 12.74 -36.43 -24.15
C ALA A 94 11.45 -37.25 -24.09
N SER A 95 11.58 -38.58 -24.09
CA SER A 95 10.49 -39.51 -23.82
C SER A 95 10.12 -39.53 -22.33
N LEU A 96 8.91 -40.00 -22.00
CA LEU A 96 8.45 -40.13 -20.62
C LEU A 96 9.38 -41.02 -19.76
N ALA A 97 10.02 -42.02 -20.38
CA ALA A 97 10.97 -42.92 -19.71
C ALA A 97 12.30 -42.21 -19.38
N GLU A 98 12.81 -41.40 -20.31
CA GLU A 98 14.03 -40.60 -20.11
C GLU A 98 13.82 -39.51 -19.05
N ILE A 99 12.66 -38.85 -19.05
CA ILE A 99 12.31 -37.85 -18.03
C ILE A 99 12.24 -38.47 -16.63
N LYS A 100 11.69 -39.68 -16.49
CA LYS A 100 11.63 -40.40 -15.21
C LYS A 100 13.00 -40.86 -14.69
N ALA A 101 13.97 -41.04 -15.59
CA ALA A 101 15.32 -41.48 -15.23
C ALA A 101 16.27 -40.32 -14.86
N ASP A 102 15.89 -39.08 -15.19
CA ASP A 102 16.64 -37.83 -14.92
C ASP A 102 16.19 -37.13 -13.61
N ALA A 103 15.37 -37.80 -12.80
CA ALA A 103 14.84 -37.34 -11.50
C ALA A 103 15.65 -37.91 -10.32
#